data_AF-A0A9P4J8L0-F1
#
_entry.id   AF-A0A9P4J8L0-F1
#
_cell.length_a   1.000
_cell.length_b   1.000
_cell.length_c   1.000
_cell.angle_alpha   90.00
_cell.angle_beta   90.00
_cell.angle_gamma   90.00
#
_symmetry.space_group_name_H-M   'P 1'
#
loop_
_entity.id
_entity.type
_entity.pdbx_description
1 polymer ?
#
loop_
_entity_poly.entity_id
_entity_poly.type
_entity_poly.pdbx_seq_one_letter_code
_entity_poly.pdbx_strand_id
1 'polypeptide(L)'
;MEHLFECMDSVKEWHEKSRDIVDYVTKGSTDLVPLEQSSHKRSSSTGTITADTSPLSPIHKLAVIILRSYILTATNKFASWIPPTNEHNGKSHWEWTACMWRGQVAPDLLIYVMNVKPDDPADRTGVDVLDNGKLMVVKRCKGDAASEPGYDCVQGPALRRLGFEVGEFLRAQGC
;
A
#
# COMPACT_ATOMS: atom_id res chain seq x y z
N MET A 1 -29.49 -0.68 -8.66
CA MET A 1 -29.19 -2.07 -8.24
C MET A 1 -27.83 -2.53 -8.74
N GLU A 2 -27.42 -2.20 -9.96
CA GLU A 2 -26.13 -2.60 -10.56
C GLU A 2 -24.89 -2.25 -9.69
N HIS A 3 -24.78 -1.02 -9.19
CA HIS A 3 -23.64 -0.61 -8.34
C HIS A 3 -23.54 -1.37 -7.01
N LEU A 4 -24.66 -1.91 -6.50
CA LEU A 4 -24.64 -2.75 -5.31
C LEU A 4 -24.01 -4.11 -5.63
N PHE A 5 -24.35 -4.71 -6.78
CA PHE A 5 -23.73 -5.95 -7.23
C PHE A 5 -22.23 -5.77 -7.49
N GLU A 6 -21.84 -4.68 -8.16
CA GLU A 6 -20.41 -4.34 -8.37
C GLU A 6 -19.66 -4.19 -7.02
N CYS A 7 -20.31 -3.58 -6.02
CA CYS A 7 -19.76 -3.47 -4.68
C CYS A 7 -19.59 -4.85 -4.02
N MET A 8 -20.59 -5.72 -4.10
CA MET A 8 -20.52 -7.07 -3.52
C MET A 8 -19.45 -7.94 -4.19
N ASP A 9 -19.32 -7.86 -5.52
CA ASP A 9 -18.28 -8.57 -6.26
C ASP A 9 -16.88 -8.07 -5.86
N SER A 10 -16.72 -6.75 -5.73
CA SER A 10 -15.46 -6.15 -5.25
C SER A 10 -15.12 -6.58 -3.82
N VAL A 11 -16.11 -6.64 -2.93
CA VAL A 11 -15.94 -7.10 -1.53
C VAL A 11 -15.49 -8.56 -1.50
N LYS A 12 -16.13 -9.42 -2.31
CA LYS A 12 -15.77 -10.83 -2.42
C LYS A 12 -14.33 -11.01 -2.91
N GLU A 13 -13.96 -10.30 -3.98
CA GLU A 13 -12.60 -10.34 -4.54
C GLU A 13 -11.55 -9.93 -3.49
N TRP A 14 -11.82 -8.89 -2.71
CA TRP A 14 -10.92 -8.48 -1.64
C TRP A 14 -10.80 -9.52 -0.54
N HIS A 15 -11.88 -10.22 -0.17
CA HIS A 15 -11.82 -11.30 0.82
C HIS A 15 -10.93 -12.46 0.36
N GLU A 16 -10.97 -12.78 -0.94
CA GLU A 16 -10.08 -13.75 -1.56
C GLU A 16 -8.62 -13.28 -1.49
N LYS A 17 -8.32 -12.07 -1.98
CA LYS A 17 -6.97 -11.49 -1.93
C LYS A 17 -6.43 -11.38 -0.50
N SER A 18 -7.28 -11.05 0.46
CA SER A 18 -6.89 -10.93 1.85
C SER A 18 -6.45 -12.26 2.45
N ARG A 19 -7.06 -13.38 2.04
CA ARG A 19 -6.59 -14.72 2.45
C ARG A 19 -5.23 -15.02 1.83
N ASP A 20 -5.04 -14.67 0.55
CA ASP A 20 -3.76 -14.85 -0.13
C ASP A 20 -2.64 -14.03 0.53
N ILE A 21 -2.93 -12.78 0.94
CA ILE A 21 -2.01 -11.92 1.68
C ILE A 21 -1.63 -12.56 3.02
N VAL A 22 -2.60 -13.02 3.80
CA VAL A 22 -2.35 -13.69 5.08
C VAL A 22 -1.48 -14.93 4.88
N ASP A 23 -1.81 -15.75 3.88
CA ASP A 23 -1.05 -16.95 3.55
C ASP A 23 0.39 -16.61 3.16
N TYR A 24 0.59 -15.62 2.29
CA TYR A 24 1.92 -15.17 1.86
C TYR A 24 2.78 -14.67 3.03
N VAL A 25 2.20 -13.84 3.91
CA VAL A 25 2.91 -13.28 5.06
C VAL A 25 3.19 -14.35 6.12
N THR A 26 2.24 -15.25 6.38
CA THR A 26 2.33 -16.25 7.46
C THR A 26 3.22 -17.44 7.09
N LYS A 27 3.13 -17.92 5.85
CA LYS A 27 3.92 -19.09 5.40
C LYS A 27 5.36 -18.72 5.06
N GLY A 28 5.66 -17.41 4.96
CA GLY A 28 6.93 -16.91 4.44
C GLY A 28 7.04 -17.15 2.93
N SER A 29 7.79 -16.32 2.23
CA SER A 29 8.05 -16.51 0.80
C SER A 29 8.90 -17.76 0.59
N THR A 30 8.29 -18.95 0.50
CA THR A 30 9.01 -20.20 0.27
C THR A 30 9.54 -20.33 -1.15
N ASP A 31 9.10 -19.51 -2.11
CA ASP A 31 9.52 -19.62 -3.51
C ASP A 31 9.71 -18.26 -4.16
N LEU A 32 10.92 -17.71 -4.08
CA LEU A 32 11.48 -16.93 -5.17
C LEU A 32 12.67 -17.71 -5.71
N VAL A 33 12.38 -18.66 -6.60
CA VAL A 33 13.37 -19.27 -7.48
C VAL A 33 14.05 -18.11 -8.24
N PRO A 34 15.38 -17.91 -8.09
CA PRO A 34 16.09 -16.95 -8.92
C PRO A 34 15.93 -17.32 -10.38
N LEU A 35 15.59 -16.32 -11.20
CA LEU A 35 15.53 -16.39 -12.65
C LEU A 35 16.81 -17.06 -13.18
N GLU A 36 16.74 -18.32 -13.64
CA GLU A 36 17.85 -18.92 -14.38
C GLU A 36 17.93 -18.23 -15.75
N GLN A 37 18.78 -17.21 -15.83
CA GLN A 37 19.33 -16.76 -17.09
C GLN A 37 20.27 -17.85 -17.61
N SER A 38 19.75 -18.55 -18.62
CA SER A 38 20.44 -19.51 -19.47
C SER A 38 21.82 -19.03 -19.93
N SER A 39 22.82 -19.87 -19.63
CA SER A 39 24.03 -20.17 -20.42
C SER A 39 25.12 -19.09 -20.57
N HIS A 40 26.31 -19.38 -20.01
CA HIS A 40 27.50 -19.75 -20.80
C HIS A 40 28.64 -20.30 -19.92
N LYS A 41 29.12 -21.50 -20.30
CA LYS A 41 30.31 -22.20 -19.77
C LYS A 41 31.60 -21.43 -20.06
N ARG A 42 32.53 -21.37 -19.08
CA ARG A 42 33.93 -21.79 -19.30
C ARG A 42 34.66 -22.09 -17.98
N SER A 43 35.32 -23.25 -17.99
CA SER A 43 36.14 -23.91 -16.98
C SER A 43 37.51 -23.28 -16.76
N SER A 44 38.07 -23.35 -15.53
CA SER A 44 39.39 -23.98 -15.22
C SER A 44 39.95 -23.66 -13.82
N SER A 45 40.41 -24.73 -13.15
CA SER A 45 41.57 -24.90 -12.24
C SER A 45 41.65 -24.25 -10.83
N THR A 46 41.66 -25.17 -9.85
CA THR A 46 42.67 -25.36 -8.77
C THR A 46 42.75 -24.36 -7.61
N GLY A 47 42.45 -24.84 -6.40
CA GLY A 47 42.88 -24.20 -5.14
C GLY A 47 42.08 -24.63 -3.92
N THR A 48 42.61 -25.59 -3.16
CA THR A 48 42.12 -26.06 -1.86
C THR A 48 42.25 -24.97 -0.78
N ILE A 49 41.14 -24.51 -0.18
CA ILE A 49 41.11 -24.03 1.22
C ILE A 49 39.75 -24.43 1.82
N THR A 50 39.78 -25.34 2.79
CA THR A 50 38.68 -25.62 3.70
C THR A 50 38.51 -24.44 4.65
N ALA A 51 37.47 -23.63 4.44
CA ALA A 51 37.00 -22.66 5.42
C ALA A 51 35.62 -23.10 5.91
N ASP A 52 35.64 -23.70 7.10
CA ASP A 52 34.48 -23.93 7.95
C ASP A 52 33.79 -22.58 8.17
N THR A 53 32.65 -22.38 7.49
CA THR A 53 31.79 -21.22 7.71
C THR A 53 30.43 -21.78 8.07
N SER A 54 30.10 -21.72 9.36
CA SER A 54 28.76 -21.98 9.87
C SER A 54 27.71 -21.29 8.99
N PRO A 55 26.55 -21.91 8.75
CA PRO A 55 25.50 -21.26 7.99
C PRO A 55 25.10 -19.97 8.72
N LEU A 56 25.39 -18.81 8.10
CA LEU A 56 24.81 -17.54 8.51
C LEU A 56 23.30 -17.75 8.60
N SER A 57 22.72 -17.34 9.73
CA SER A 57 21.29 -17.29 9.96
C SER A 57 20.61 -16.68 8.72
N PRO A 58 19.48 -17.22 8.23
CA PRO A 58 18.81 -16.63 7.09
C PRO A 58 18.48 -15.18 7.43
N ILE A 59 18.98 -14.23 6.63
CA ILE A 59 18.48 -12.85 6.65
C ILE A 59 17.01 -12.97 6.28
N HIS A 60 16.13 -12.88 7.28
CA HIS A 60 14.69 -12.83 7.06
C HIS A 60 14.40 -11.54 6.30
N LYS A 61 14.26 -11.62 4.97
CA LYS A 61 13.85 -10.48 4.15
C LYS A 61 12.45 -10.09 4.60
N LEU A 62 12.27 -8.83 5.01
CA LEU A 62 10.95 -8.29 5.32
C LEU A 62 10.08 -8.35 4.06
N ALA A 63 9.02 -9.14 4.11
CA ALA A 63 8.04 -9.23 3.04
C ALA A 63 7.16 -7.97 3.06
N VAL A 64 7.30 -7.10 2.06
CA VAL A 64 6.51 -5.87 1.93
C VAL A 64 5.52 -6.00 0.78
N ILE A 65 4.24 -5.76 1.06
CA ILE A 65 3.18 -5.72 0.04
C ILE A 65 2.68 -4.28 -0.07
N ILE A 66 2.62 -3.77 -1.30
CA ILE A 66 2.04 -2.46 -1.60
C ILE A 66 0.64 -2.66 -2.17
N LEU A 67 -0.37 -2.19 -1.44
CA LEU A 67 -1.76 -2.24 -1.86
C LEU A 67 -2.17 -0.91 -2.49
N ARG A 68 -2.56 -0.94 -3.77
CA ARG A 68 -3.15 0.22 -4.46
C ARG A 68 -4.67 0.20 -4.27
N SER A 69 -5.28 1.38 -4.11
CA SER A 69 -6.74 1.54 -4.01
C SER A 69 -7.36 0.72 -2.87
N TYR A 70 -6.82 0.88 -1.67
CA TYR A 70 -7.29 0.18 -0.47
C TYR A 70 -8.78 0.46 -0.18
N ILE A 71 -9.37 -0.37 0.68
CA ILE A 71 -10.79 -0.42 1.08
C ILE A 71 -11.42 0.96 1.29
N LEU A 72 -10.69 1.92 1.86
CA LEU A 72 -11.17 3.29 2.06
C LEU A 72 -11.58 3.98 0.74
N THR A 73 -10.78 3.81 -0.31
CA THR A 73 -11.07 4.38 -1.64
C THR A 73 -12.30 3.71 -2.26
N ALA A 74 -12.38 2.38 -2.18
CA ALA A 74 -13.54 1.63 -2.65
C ALA A 74 -14.81 2.01 -1.88
N THR A 75 -14.71 2.16 -0.56
CA THR A 75 -15.80 2.62 0.31
C THR A 75 -16.32 3.98 -0.11
N ASN A 76 -15.43 4.97 -0.30
CA ASN A 76 -15.81 6.30 -0.78
C ASN A 76 -16.51 6.24 -2.14
N LYS A 77 -15.99 5.43 -3.06
CA LYS A 77 -16.58 5.23 -4.40
C LYS A 77 -17.99 4.65 -4.27
N PHE A 78 -18.15 3.50 -3.62
CA PHE A 78 -19.44 2.81 -3.56
C PHE A 78 -20.48 3.53 -2.71
N ALA A 79 -20.09 4.19 -1.62
CA ALA A 79 -20.99 5.02 -0.82
C ALA A 79 -21.52 6.23 -1.60
N SER A 80 -20.79 6.69 -2.62
CA SER A 80 -21.26 7.76 -3.52
C SER A 80 -22.14 7.25 -4.67
N TRP A 81 -21.99 5.98 -5.05
CA TRP A 81 -22.67 5.38 -6.21
C TRP A 81 -23.95 4.65 -5.84
N ILE A 82 -24.02 4.07 -4.65
CA ILE A 82 -25.20 3.37 -4.15
C ILE A 82 -26.14 4.42 -3.55
N PRO A 83 -27.36 4.61 -4.07
CA PRO A 83 -28.30 5.54 -3.47
C PRO A 83 -28.69 5.08 -2.04
N PRO A 84 -28.78 5.99 -1.05
CA PRO A 84 -29.28 5.64 0.27
C PRO A 84 -30.72 5.14 0.17
N THR A 85 -31.01 4.01 0.80
CA THR A 85 -32.33 3.37 0.75
C THR A 85 -33.38 3.98 1.68
N ASN A 86 -32.99 4.89 2.60
CA ASN A 86 -33.84 5.61 3.58
C ASN A 86 -33.13 6.91 4.03
N GLU A 87 -33.71 7.68 4.97
CA GLU A 87 -33.19 8.93 5.60
C GLU A 87 -31.81 8.80 6.32
N HIS A 88 -30.97 7.86 5.93
CA HIS A 88 -29.60 7.79 6.39
C HIS A 88 -28.89 9.09 6.03
N ASN A 89 -28.37 9.77 7.05
CA ASN A 89 -27.40 10.82 6.81
C ASN A 89 -26.20 10.22 6.05
N GLY A 90 -25.48 11.06 5.30
CA GLY A 90 -24.37 10.60 4.46
C GLY A 90 -23.29 9.81 5.23
N LYS A 91 -23.09 10.14 6.52
CA LYS A 91 -22.15 9.41 7.40
C LYS A 91 -22.61 7.98 7.64
N SER A 92 -23.86 7.75 8.02
CA SER A 92 -24.40 6.41 8.28
C SER A 92 -24.45 5.56 7.02
N HIS A 93 -24.76 6.16 5.86
CA HIS A 93 -24.68 5.44 4.59
C HIS A 93 -23.25 5.00 4.27
N TRP A 94 -22.28 5.91 4.44
CA TRP A 94 -20.87 5.59 4.26
C TRP A 94 -20.37 4.52 5.24
N GLU A 95 -20.76 4.62 6.51
CA GLU A 95 -20.44 3.62 7.53
C GLU A 95 -20.99 2.25 7.14
N TRP A 96 -22.24 2.18 6.66
CA TRP A 96 -22.82 0.94 6.14
C TRP A 96 -22.05 0.38 4.95
N THR A 97 -21.57 1.21 4.02
CA THR A 97 -20.69 0.73 2.93
C THR A 97 -19.35 0.25 3.48
N ALA A 98 -18.75 0.96 4.44
CA ALA A 98 -17.49 0.57 5.08
C ALA A 98 -17.60 -0.78 5.81
N CYS A 99 -18.77 -1.03 6.39
CA CYS A 99 -19.10 -2.27 7.11
C CYS A 99 -19.04 -3.53 6.23
N MET A 100 -19.17 -3.40 4.92
CA MET A 100 -19.11 -4.53 3.99
C MET A 100 -17.72 -5.17 3.93
N TRP A 101 -16.69 -4.41 4.30
CA TRP A 101 -15.29 -4.82 4.22
C TRP A 101 -14.73 -5.38 5.54
N ARG A 102 -15.59 -5.72 6.51
CA ARG A 102 -15.14 -6.32 7.77
C ARG A 102 -14.48 -7.68 7.52
N GLY A 103 -13.38 -7.97 8.21
CA GLY A 103 -12.64 -9.23 8.07
C GLY A 103 -11.58 -9.22 6.97
N GLN A 104 -11.30 -8.06 6.39
CA GLN A 104 -10.16 -7.83 5.50
C GLN A 104 -8.91 -7.46 6.30
N VAL A 105 -7.73 -7.82 5.78
CA VAL A 105 -6.43 -7.42 6.36
C VAL A 105 -6.29 -5.91 6.37
N ALA A 106 -5.91 -5.38 7.54
CA ALA A 106 -5.53 -4.00 7.72
C ALA A 106 -4.04 -3.81 7.36
N PRO A 107 -3.66 -2.74 6.64
CA PRO A 107 -2.27 -2.43 6.38
C PRO A 107 -1.60 -1.91 7.65
N ASP A 108 -0.31 -2.18 7.80
CA ASP A 108 0.50 -1.60 8.89
C ASP A 108 0.77 -0.11 8.70
N LEU A 109 0.78 0.33 7.42
CA LEU A 109 0.98 1.72 7.01
C LEU A 109 0.00 2.09 5.90
N LEU A 110 -0.72 3.19 6.07
CA LEU A 110 -1.64 3.76 5.09
C LEU A 110 -1.12 5.10 4.58
N ILE A 111 -0.87 5.19 3.28
CA ILE A 111 -0.53 6.45 2.60
C ILE A 111 -1.77 6.92 1.85
N TYR A 112 -2.34 8.05 2.28
CA TYR A 112 -3.54 8.62 1.69
C TYR A 112 -3.21 9.88 0.88
N VAL A 113 -3.51 9.86 -0.42
CA VAL A 113 -3.26 11.01 -1.30
C VAL A 113 -4.51 11.89 -1.37
N MET A 114 -4.43 13.08 -0.81
CA MET A 114 -5.51 14.06 -0.75
C MET A 114 -5.29 15.19 -1.76
N ASN A 115 -6.35 15.57 -2.49
CA ASN A 115 -6.32 16.77 -3.32
C ASN A 115 -6.51 18.01 -2.45
N VAL A 116 -5.61 18.99 -2.58
CA VAL A 116 -5.73 20.31 -1.95
C VAL A 116 -5.76 21.42 -2.98
N LYS A 117 -6.35 22.54 -2.60
CA LYS A 117 -6.34 23.76 -3.40
C LYS A 117 -4.98 24.46 -3.23
N PRO A 118 -4.47 25.13 -4.28
CA PRO A 118 -3.16 25.78 -4.24
C PRO A 118 -3.04 26.94 -3.23
N ASP A 119 -4.16 27.53 -2.81
CA ASP A 119 -4.20 28.73 -1.95
C ASP A 119 -4.35 28.42 -0.44
N ASP A 120 -4.12 27.19 0.03
CA ASP A 120 -4.20 26.88 1.47
C ASP A 120 -2.84 27.17 2.17
N PRO A 121 -2.71 28.27 2.95
CA PRO A 121 -1.44 28.70 3.53
C PRO A 121 -0.96 27.83 4.70
N ALA A 122 -1.75 26.85 5.14
CA ALA A 122 -1.40 25.95 6.24
C ALA A 122 -0.37 24.87 5.87
N ASP A 123 0.01 24.74 4.59
CA ASP A 123 0.59 23.51 4.07
C ASP A 123 2.11 23.56 3.81
N ARG A 124 2.90 23.78 4.88
CA ARG A 124 4.37 23.95 4.75
C ARG A 124 5.15 22.67 4.43
N THR A 125 4.56 21.48 4.60
CA THR A 125 5.25 20.19 4.46
C THR A 125 4.64 19.25 3.42
N GLY A 126 3.38 19.47 3.01
CA GLY A 126 2.67 18.63 2.03
C GLY A 126 2.43 17.17 2.46
N VAL A 127 2.88 16.79 3.66
CA VAL A 127 2.70 15.46 4.26
C VAL A 127 2.36 15.64 5.74
N ASP A 128 1.21 15.11 6.14
CA ASP A 128 0.77 15.03 7.54
C ASP A 128 0.93 13.59 8.04
N VAL A 129 1.61 13.42 9.17
CA VAL A 129 1.82 12.11 9.80
C VAL A 129 0.88 11.99 11.00
N LEU A 130 0.03 10.99 10.97
CA LEU A 130 -1.04 10.71 11.91
C LEU A 130 -0.93 9.28 12.42
N ASP A 131 -1.73 8.95 13.44
CA ASP A 131 -1.81 7.61 14.03
C ASP A 131 -0.45 7.01 14.37
N ASN A 132 0.39 7.79 15.06
CA ASN A 132 1.74 7.42 15.47
C ASN A 132 2.63 6.92 14.30
N GLY A 133 2.46 7.49 13.11
CA GLY A 133 3.24 7.13 11.93
C GLY A 133 2.56 6.10 11.01
N LYS A 134 1.41 5.55 11.39
CA LYS A 134 0.68 4.55 10.60
C LYS A 134 -0.21 5.14 9.51
N LEU A 135 -0.50 6.44 9.58
CA LEU A 135 -1.26 7.14 8.56
C LEU A 135 -0.47 8.35 8.06
N MET A 136 -0.12 8.37 6.78
CA MET A 136 0.56 9.48 6.14
C MET A 136 -0.35 10.09 5.08
N VAL A 137 -0.79 11.33 5.29
CA VAL A 137 -1.64 12.06 4.34
C VAL A 137 -0.76 12.92 3.46
N VAL A 138 -0.68 12.59 2.18
CA VAL A 138 0.11 13.30 1.18
C VAL A 138 -0.83 14.22 0.41
N LYS A 139 -0.55 15.51 0.46
CA LYS A 139 -1.33 16.52 -0.24
C LYS A 139 -0.78 16.73 -1.64
N ARG A 140 -1.66 16.71 -2.63
CA ARG A 140 -1.36 17.03 -4.02
C ARG A 140 -2.18 18.21 -4.48
N CYS A 141 -1.54 19.15 -5.17
CA CYS A 141 -2.22 20.30 -5.76
C CYS A 141 -2.85 19.86 -7.08
N LYS A 142 -4.17 19.98 -7.22
CA LYS A 142 -4.84 19.80 -8.51
C LYS A 142 -4.95 21.19 -9.16
N GLY A 143 -4.00 21.53 -10.03
CA GLY A 143 -3.89 22.90 -10.55
C GLY A 143 -3.35 23.05 -11.97
N ASP A 144 -2.38 22.25 -12.40
CA ASP A 144 -1.92 22.33 -13.78
C ASP A 144 -2.73 21.38 -14.66
N ALA A 145 -3.57 21.95 -15.53
CA ALA A 145 -4.31 21.22 -16.55
C ALA A 145 -3.40 20.42 -17.53
N ALA A 146 -2.08 20.58 -17.41
CA ALA A 146 -1.04 19.89 -18.17
C ALA A 146 -0.38 18.71 -17.45
N SER A 147 -0.63 18.51 -16.14
CA SER A 147 -0.04 17.38 -15.41
C SER A 147 -0.87 16.11 -15.59
N GLU A 148 -0.27 15.08 -16.18
CA GLU A 148 -0.86 13.74 -16.30
C GLU A 148 -1.29 13.20 -14.92
N PRO A 149 -2.39 12.43 -14.83
CA PRO A 149 -2.85 11.85 -13.58
C PRO A 149 -1.81 10.85 -13.04
N GLY A 150 -0.97 11.28 -12.09
CA GLY A 150 0.14 10.47 -11.59
C GLY A 150 0.89 11.10 -10.42
N TYR A 151 2.13 10.64 -10.19
CA TYR A 151 3.02 11.19 -9.17
C TYR A 151 3.49 12.62 -9.49
N ASP A 152 3.37 13.04 -10.76
CA ASP A 152 3.80 14.36 -11.26
C ASP A 152 3.05 15.54 -10.62
N CYS A 153 1.92 15.28 -9.96
CA CYS A 153 1.16 16.30 -9.24
C CYS A 153 1.53 16.44 -7.74
N VAL A 154 2.44 15.59 -7.23
CA VAL A 154 2.97 15.70 -5.86
C VAL A 154 4.28 16.47 -5.89
N GLN A 155 4.38 17.50 -5.06
CA GLN A 155 5.56 18.35 -4.96
C GLN A 155 6.80 17.56 -4.51
N GLY A 156 7.95 17.79 -5.16
CA GLY A 156 9.21 17.11 -4.84
C GLY A 156 9.65 17.18 -3.36
N PRO A 157 9.46 18.31 -2.64
CA PRO A 157 9.66 18.36 -1.19
C PRO A 157 8.75 17.39 -0.41
N ALA A 158 7.48 17.26 -0.79
CA ALA A 158 6.54 16.35 -0.14
C ALA A 158 6.94 14.88 -0.37
N LEU A 159 7.39 14.52 -1.57
CA LEU A 159 7.91 13.17 -1.86
C LEU A 159 9.16 12.83 -1.03
N ARG A 160 10.10 13.77 -0.90
CA ARG A 160 11.29 13.59 -0.04
C ARG A 160 10.90 13.41 1.43
N ARG A 161 9.93 14.20 1.91
CA ARG A 161 9.42 14.09 3.28
C ARG A 161 8.72 12.74 3.51
N LEU A 162 7.88 12.31 2.58
CA LEU A 162 7.23 11.00 2.64
C LEU A 162 8.25 9.86 2.69
N GLY A 163 9.27 9.90 1.83
CA GLY A 163 10.33 8.88 1.81
C GLY A 163 11.10 8.80 3.13
N PHE A 164 11.38 9.95 3.75
CA PHE A 164 11.97 9.99 5.09
C PHE A 164 11.06 9.31 6.12
N GLU A 165 9.77 9.69 6.18
CA GLU A 165 8.82 9.16 7.16
C GLU A 165 8.58 7.67 7.00
N VAL A 166 8.45 7.18 5.77
CA VAL A 166 8.37 5.73 5.49
C VAL A 166 9.63 5.01 5.97
N GLY A 167 10.81 5.62 5.75
CA GLY A 167 12.09 5.07 6.22
C GLY A 167 12.19 5.00 7.75
N GLU A 168 11.75 6.05 8.45
CA GLU A 168 11.68 6.05 9.93
C GLU A 168 10.69 5.00 10.45
N PHE A 169 9.51 4.90 9.82
CA PHE A 169 8.51 3.90 10.18
C PHE A 169 9.07 2.48 10.07
N LEU A 170 9.70 2.14 8.94
CA LEU A 170 10.30 0.82 8.72
C LEU A 170 11.42 0.51 9.71
N ARG A 171 12.28 1.50 10.03
CA ARG A 171 13.35 1.31 11.01
C ARG A 171 12.82 1.10 12.43
N ALA A 172 11.73 1.78 12.78
CA ALA A 172 11.06 1.59 14.07
C ALA A 172 10.45 0.19 14.23
N GLN A 173 10.17 -0.54 13.13
CA GLN A 173 9.67 -1.92 13.20
C GLN A 173 10.76 -2.97 13.50
N GLY A 174 12.03 -2.58 13.64
CA GLY A 174 13.09 -3.49 14.12
C GLY A 174 13.71 -4.41 13.07
N CYS A 175 13.84 -3.95 11.82
CA CYS A 175 14.68 -4.58 10.80
C CYS A 175 16.08 -3.95 10.76
#